data_AF-A0A0M3JD15-F1
#
_entry.id   AF-A0A0M3JD15-F1
#
_cell.length_a   1.000
_cell.length_b   1.000
_cell.length_c   1.000
_cell.angle_alpha   90.00
_cell.angle_beta   90.00
_cell.angle_gamma   90.00
#
_symmetry.space_group_name_H-M   'P 1'
#
loop_
_entity.id
_entity.type
_entity.pdbx_description
1 polymer ?
#
loop_
_entity_poly.entity_id
_entity_poly.type
_entity_poly.pdbx_seq_one_letter_code
_entity_poly.pdbx_strand_id
1 'polypeptide(L)'
;MLTVFRINLVLLVYSMQPIDIDVGFKEGCAVGIKSVLDENDRVIASFRCHGWTFLSGPGVKPVLCELTGRANGNVHGKGGSMHMYGKNFYGGNGIVGAQQSMGTGIAFALKYRKQKNVCFTLFGDGAGNQGQLFECIFCLV
;
A
#
# COMPACT_ATOMS: atom_id res chain seq x y z
N MET A 1 9.46 6.54 15.25
CA MET A 1 8.66 7.46 14.41
C MET A 1 7.34 6.83 13.96
N LEU A 2 7.33 5.63 13.37
CA LEU A 2 6.09 4.88 13.05
C LEU A 2 5.20 4.60 14.27
N THR A 3 5.78 4.32 15.44
CA THR A 3 5.04 4.14 16.70
C THR A 3 4.31 5.41 17.19
N VAL A 4 4.79 6.60 16.82
CA VAL A 4 4.13 7.88 17.16
C VAL A 4 3.00 8.17 16.16
N PHE A 5 3.18 7.78 14.90
CA PHE A 5 2.13 7.76 13.89
C PHE A 5 0.97 6.83 14.30
N ARG A 6 1.29 5.67 14.90
CA ARG A 6 0.33 4.73 15.50
C ARG A 6 -0.58 5.37 16.54
N ILE A 7 -0.03 6.11 17.51
CA ILE A 7 -0.83 6.74 18.59
C ILE A 7 -1.84 7.73 18.00
N ASN A 8 -1.40 8.54 17.04
CA ASN A 8 -2.28 9.51 16.39
C ASN A 8 -3.35 8.84 15.50
N LEU A 9 -3.04 7.71 14.85
CA LEU A 9 -4.03 6.96 14.08
C LEU A 9 -5.10 6.32 14.98
N VAL A 10 -4.69 5.64 16.06
CA VAL A 10 -5.61 4.95 16.98
C VAL A 10 -6.59 5.92 17.63
N LEU A 11 -6.15 7.14 17.99
CA LEU A 11 -7.05 8.18 18.49
C LEU A 11 -8.10 8.62 17.45
N LEU A 12 -7.73 8.62 16.17
CA LEU A 12 -8.60 9.07 15.08
C LEU A 12 -9.70 8.04 14.74
N VAL A 13 -9.44 6.75 14.99
CA VAL A 13 -10.38 5.64 14.74
C VAL A 13 -11.71 5.77 15.47
N TYR A 14 -11.74 6.47 16.61
CA TYR A 14 -12.98 6.67 17.36
C TYR A 14 -13.99 7.61 16.68
N SER A 15 -13.62 8.29 15.59
CA SER A 15 -14.40 9.44 15.13
C SER A 15 -15.27 9.24 13.88
N MET A 16 -14.88 8.53 12.80
CA MET A 16 -15.68 8.64 11.55
C MET A 16 -15.64 7.50 10.49
N GLN A 17 -14.70 6.54 10.45
CA GLN A 17 -14.61 5.55 9.35
C GLN A 17 -13.98 4.20 9.78
N PRO A 18 -14.29 3.04 9.12
CA PRO A 18 -13.53 1.81 9.32
C PRO A 18 -12.10 1.99 8.80
N ILE A 19 -11.14 2.06 9.72
CA ILE A 19 -9.71 2.26 9.43
C ILE A 19 -8.96 0.99 9.80
N ASP A 20 -8.36 0.33 8.80
CA ASP A 20 -7.50 -0.83 9.01
C ASP A 20 -6.06 -0.39 9.29
N ILE A 21 -5.63 -0.50 10.56
CA ILE A 21 -4.29 -0.06 11.00
C ILE A 21 -3.25 -1.18 10.85
N ASP A 22 -2.07 -0.82 10.34
CA ASP A 22 -0.86 -1.65 10.37
C ASP A 22 -0.25 -1.58 11.78
N VAL A 23 -0.42 -2.63 12.60
CA VAL A 23 0.11 -2.68 13.98
C VAL A 23 1.20 -3.74 14.11
N GLY A 24 2.31 -3.39 14.77
CA GLY A 24 3.31 -4.34 15.26
C GLY A 24 4.07 -5.04 14.13
N PHE A 25 3.85 -6.35 13.98
CA PHE A 25 4.55 -7.18 12.98
C PHE A 25 4.48 -6.59 11.55
N LYS A 26 3.33 -6.00 11.19
CA LYS A 26 3.12 -5.38 9.87
C LYS A 26 4.01 -4.15 9.63
N GLU A 27 4.32 -3.38 10.68
CA GLU A 27 5.24 -2.24 10.60
C GLU A 27 6.67 -2.73 10.33
N GLY A 28 7.07 -3.82 10.99
CA GLY A 28 8.36 -4.48 10.75
C GLY A 28 8.51 -5.01 9.33
N CYS A 29 7.45 -5.64 8.78
CA CYS A 29 7.45 -6.10 7.39
C CYS A 29 7.62 -4.95 6.40
N ALA A 30 6.90 -3.84 6.58
CA ALA A 30 6.96 -2.70 5.68
C ALA A 30 8.35 -2.04 5.67
N VAL A 31 8.95 -1.84 6.86
CA VAL A 31 10.30 -1.28 6.99
C VAL A 31 11.36 -2.25 6.45
N GLY A 32 11.23 -3.55 6.75
CA GLY A 32 12.14 -4.58 6.27
C GLY A 32 12.17 -4.65 4.74
N ILE A 33 11.00 -4.70 4.09
CA ILE A 33 10.92 -4.66 2.63
C ILE A 33 11.46 -3.34 2.09
N LYS A 34 11.12 -2.20 2.71
CA LYS A 34 11.61 -0.89 2.25
C LYS A 34 13.13 -0.76 2.33
N SER A 35 13.80 -1.47 3.25
CA SER A 35 15.26 -1.45 3.37
C SER A 35 16.00 -2.12 2.20
N VAL A 36 15.32 -2.98 1.44
CA VAL A 36 15.91 -3.72 0.30
C VAL A 36 15.36 -3.26 -1.06
N LEU A 37 14.41 -2.32 -1.07
CA LEU A 37 13.84 -1.77 -2.30
C LEU A 37 14.83 -0.80 -2.97
N ASP A 38 15.05 -0.96 -4.27
CA ASP A 38 15.68 0.07 -5.08
C ASP A 38 14.73 1.27 -5.30
N GLU A 39 15.29 2.43 -5.68
CA GLU A 39 14.50 3.65 -5.84
C GLU A 39 13.37 3.51 -6.88
N ASN A 40 13.60 2.71 -7.92
CA ASN A 40 12.67 2.49 -9.03
C ASN A 40 11.83 1.21 -8.88
N ASP A 41 11.98 0.48 -7.78
CA ASP A 41 11.11 -0.65 -7.49
C ASP A 41 9.71 -0.16 -7.12
N ARG A 42 8.74 -1.01 -7.46
CA ARG A 42 7.33 -0.67 -7.38
C ARG A 42 6.67 -1.48 -6.29
N VAL A 43 5.72 -0.89 -5.60
CA VAL A 43 4.98 -1.57 -4.54
C VAL A 43 3.49 -1.35 -4.76
N ILE A 44 2.71 -2.40 -4.57
CA ILE A 44 1.25 -2.33 -4.53
C ILE A 44 0.74 -3.12 -3.33
N ALA A 45 -0.24 -2.56 -2.63
CA ALA A 45 -0.77 -3.15 -1.40
C ALA A 45 -2.30 -3.26 -1.43
N SER A 46 -2.83 -3.94 -0.41
CA SER A 46 -4.25 -3.94 -0.07
C SER A 46 -4.63 -2.66 0.68
N PHE A 47 -5.89 -2.53 1.09
CA PHE A 47 -6.43 -1.43 1.90
C PHE A 47 -5.63 -1.08 3.18
N ARG A 48 -4.83 -2.02 3.71
CA ARG A 48 -3.84 -1.78 4.76
C ARG A 48 -2.55 -1.15 4.20
N CYS A 49 -2.59 0.16 3.97
CA CYS A 49 -1.56 0.88 3.21
C CYS A 49 -0.96 2.12 3.88
N HIS A 50 -1.32 2.42 5.13
CA HIS A 50 -0.89 3.65 5.80
C HIS A 50 0.63 3.70 5.99
N GLY A 51 1.23 2.58 6.44
CA GLY A 51 2.68 2.48 6.59
C GLY A 51 3.42 2.62 5.26
N TRP A 52 2.90 2.01 4.20
CA TRP A 52 3.45 2.10 2.84
C TRP A 52 3.37 3.51 2.27
N THR A 53 2.23 4.18 2.49
CA THR A 53 2.05 5.56 2.08
C THR A 53 3.06 6.45 2.80
N PHE A 54 3.24 6.29 4.12
CA PHE A 54 4.26 7.03 4.87
C PHE A 54 5.68 6.79 4.32
N LEU A 55 6.05 5.54 4.06
CA LEU A 55 7.37 5.15 3.53
C LEU A 55 7.61 5.62 2.08
N SER A 56 6.56 6.03 1.36
CA SER A 56 6.61 6.51 -0.03
C SER A 56 6.87 8.01 -0.16
N GLY A 57 7.06 8.73 0.95
CA GLY A 57 7.48 10.14 0.97
C GLY A 57 6.48 11.25 1.33
N PRO A 58 5.14 11.11 1.34
CA PRO A 58 4.22 12.20 1.70
C PRO A 58 4.33 12.61 3.18
N GLY A 59 4.89 11.75 4.04
CA GLY A 59 5.01 12.02 5.48
C GLY A 59 3.69 11.82 6.24
N VAL A 60 3.71 12.09 7.54
CA VAL A 60 2.59 11.78 8.45
C VAL A 60 1.36 12.66 8.20
N LYS A 61 1.59 13.96 7.96
CA LYS A 61 0.51 14.96 7.89
C LYS A 61 -0.46 14.70 6.74
N PRO A 62 -0.02 14.45 5.49
CA PRO A 62 -0.96 14.15 4.41
C PRO A 62 -1.75 12.86 4.60
N VAL A 63 -1.16 11.84 5.26
CA VAL A 63 -1.88 10.60 5.56
C VAL A 63 -2.99 10.84 6.58
N LEU A 64 -2.69 11.57 7.67
CA LEU A 64 -3.72 11.95 8.66
C LEU A 64 -4.78 12.88 8.06
N CYS A 65 -4.37 13.84 7.22
CA CYS A 65 -5.31 14.71 6.51
C CYS A 65 -6.26 13.91 5.62
N GLU A 66 -5.75 12.88 4.92
CA GLU A 66 -6.58 11.99 4.09
C GLU A 66 -7.59 11.19 4.92
N LEU A 67 -7.17 10.65 6.06
CA LEU A 67 -8.06 9.95 7.01
C LEU A 67 -9.17 10.86 7.55
N THR A 68 -8.89 12.15 7.68
CA THR A 68 -9.89 13.16 8.10
C THR A 68 -10.66 13.79 6.93
N GLY A 69 -10.48 13.31 5.69
CA GLY A 69 -11.18 13.83 4.50
C GLY A 69 -10.83 15.29 4.16
N ARG A 70 -9.62 15.75 4.49
CA ARG A 70 -9.21 17.15 4.28
C ARG A 70 -8.53 17.34 2.92
N ALA A 71 -8.66 18.54 2.35
CA ALA A 71 -8.08 18.88 1.05
C ALA A 71 -6.54 18.73 0.96
N ASN A 72 -5.83 18.86 2.09
CA ASN A 72 -4.39 18.62 2.17
C ASN A 72 -4.02 17.13 2.35
N GLY A 73 -4.99 16.23 2.16
CA GLY A 73 -4.78 14.79 2.17
C GLY A 73 -3.94 14.33 0.98
N ASN A 74 -3.36 13.15 1.10
CA ASN A 74 -2.51 12.54 0.06
C ASN A 74 -3.19 12.47 -1.33
N VAL A 75 -4.51 12.30 -1.37
CA VAL A 75 -5.33 12.38 -2.59
C VAL A 75 -6.47 13.39 -2.45
N HIS A 76 -6.21 14.47 -1.71
CA HIS A 76 -7.12 15.58 -1.50
C HIS A 76 -8.44 15.20 -0.78
N GLY A 77 -8.41 14.20 0.11
CA GLY A 77 -9.56 13.79 0.92
C GLY A 77 -10.59 12.95 0.17
N LYS A 78 -10.28 12.47 -1.03
CA LYS A 78 -11.19 11.66 -1.86
C LYS A 78 -11.02 10.16 -1.69
N GLY A 79 -9.86 9.71 -1.23
CA GLY A 79 -9.52 8.29 -1.14
C GLY A 79 -9.76 7.69 0.24
N GLY A 80 -9.64 8.51 1.28
CA GLY A 80 -9.78 8.07 2.66
C GLY A 80 -8.71 7.05 3.04
N SER A 81 -9.05 6.14 3.97
CA SER A 81 -8.11 5.16 4.52
C SER A 81 -7.55 4.18 3.48
N MET A 82 -8.38 3.75 2.53
CA MET A 82 -8.04 2.62 1.67
C MET A 82 -7.35 3.03 0.37
N HIS A 83 -7.49 4.28 -0.09
CA HIS A 83 -7.01 4.70 -1.42
C HIS A 83 -5.98 5.82 -1.31
N MET A 84 -4.77 5.45 -0.93
CA MET A 84 -3.61 6.35 -0.88
C MET A 84 -2.56 5.89 -1.89
N TYR A 85 -1.85 6.81 -2.53
CA TYR A 85 -0.84 6.54 -3.57
C TYR A 85 0.44 7.32 -3.31
N GLY A 86 1.56 6.94 -3.91
CA GLY A 86 2.83 7.63 -3.76
C GLY A 86 3.81 7.37 -4.90
N LYS A 87 5.03 7.94 -4.81
CA LYS A 87 6.08 7.67 -5.82
C LYS A 87 6.40 6.17 -5.80
N ASN A 88 6.19 5.50 -6.93
CA ASN A 88 6.34 4.05 -7.10
C ASN A 88 5.49 3.19 -6.15
N PHE A 89 4.49 3.79 -5.49
CA PHE A 89 3.50 3.10 -4.67
C PHE A 89 2.13 3.22 -5.32
N TYR A 90 1.66 2.12 -5.89
CA TYR A 90 0.42 2.01 -6.67
C TYR A 90 -0.82 1.83 -5.80
N GLY A 91 -0.64 2.06 -4.51
CA GLY A 91 -1.70 2.39 -3.57
C GLY A 91 -2.33 1.22 -2.85
N GLY A 92 -3.33 1.58 -2.05
CA GLY A 92 -4.19 0.65 -1.35
C GLY A 92 -5.42 0.27 -2.17
N ASN A 93 -5.68 -1.03 -2.25
CA ASN A 93 -6.83 -1.58 -2.97
C ASN A 93 -7.89 -2.06 -1.98
N GLY A 94 -9.12 -1.55 -2.13
CA GLY A 94 -10.27 -1.92 -1.30
C GLY A 94 -10.86 -3.29 -1.63
N ILE A 95 -10.60 -3.82 -2.84
CA ILE A 95 -11.08 -5.13 -3.27
C ILE A 95 -10.03 -6.18 -2.97
N VAL A 96 -10.40 -7.19 -2.18
CA VAL A 96 -9.53 -8.30 -1.81
C VAL A 96 -9.11 -9.07 -3.07
N GLY A 97 -7.82 -9.09 -3.39
CA GLY A 97 -7.25 -9.86 -4.50
C GLY A 97 -6.97 -9.04 -5.76
N ALA A 98 -7.67 -7.91 -5.95
CA ALA A 98 -7.52 -7.09 -7.15
C ALA A 98 -6.08 -6.56 -7.35
N GLN A 99 -5.35 -6.32 -6.27
CA GLN A 99 -3.96 -5.86 -6.34
C GLN A 99 -3.00 -6.92 -6.90
N GLN A 100 -3.38 -8.21 -6.88
CA GLN A 100 -2.53 -9.31 -7.37
C GLN A 100 -2.33 -9.18 -8.90
N SER A 101 -3.43 -8.99 -9.63
CA SER A 101 -3.40 -8.82 -11.09
C SER A 101 -2.78 -7.49 -11.50
N MET A 102 -3.07 -6.41 -10.75
CA MET A 102 -2.43 -5.11 -11.02
C MET A 102 -0.92 -5.15 -10.80
N GLY A 103 -0.46 -5.81 -9.73
CA GLY A 103 0.96 -6.01 -9.46
C GLY A 103 1.67 -6.82 -10.55
N THR A 104 1.03 -7.88 -11.04
CA THR A 104 1.50 -8.64 -12.20
C THR A 104 1.61 -7.78 -13.45
N GLY A 105 0.63 -6.92 -13.72
CA GLY A 105 0.67 -5.97 -14.83
C GLY A 105 1.81 -4.94 -14.71
N ILE A 106 2.09 -4.47 -13.49
CA ILE A 106 3.21 -3.57 -13.22
C ILE A 106 4.56 -4.28 -13.45
N ALA A 107 4.69 -5.52 -12.97
CA ALA A 107 5.87 -6.36 -13.23
C ALA A 107 6.06 -6.64 -14.73
N PHE A 108 4.97 -6.89 -15.45
CA PHE A 108 5.00 -7.04 -16.89
C PHE A 108 5.46 -5.75 -17.59
N ALA A 109 4.96 -4.59 -17.18
CA ALA A 109 5.40 -3.30 -17.74
C ALA A 109 6.89 -3.03 -17.51
N LEU A 110 7.44 -3.44 -16.35
CA LEU A 110 8.87 -3.39 -16.05
C LEU A 110 9.68 -4.25 -17.04
N LYS A 111 9.26 -5.51 -17.21
CA LYS A 111 9.88 -6.46 -18.16
C LYS A 111 9.80 -5.95 -19.60
N TYR A 112 8.63 -5.48 -20.01
CA TYR A 112 8.38 -4.94 -21.35
C TYR A 112 9.27 -3.73 -21.67
N ARG A 113 9.50 -2.86 -20.68
CA ARG A 113 10.39 -1.69 -20.79
C ARG A 113 11.87 -2.02 -20.55
N LYS A 114 12.23 -3.30 -20.42
CA LYS A 114 13.60 -3.77 -20.13
C LYS A 114 14.21 -3.12 -18.88
N GLN A 115 13.37 -2.77 -17.90
CA GLN A 115 13.81 -2.27 -16.61
C GLN A 115 14.15 -3.46 -15.71
N LYS A 116 15.30 -3.40 -15.04
CA LYS A 116 15.75 -4.47 -14.11
C LYS A 116 15.08 -4.39 -12.73
N ASN A 117 14.15 -3.47 -12.54
CA ASN A 117 13.40 -3.28 -11.31
C ASN A 117 12.32 -4.34 -11.12
N VAL A 118 11.87 -4.47 -9.89
CA VAL A 118 10.85 -5.43 -9.49
C VAL A 118 9.59 -4.73 -8.97
N CYS A 119 8.49 -5.49 -8.94
CA CYS A 119 7.24 -5.06 -8.32
C CYS A 119 6.92 -5.98 -7.14
N PHE A 120 6.81 -5.39 -5.94
CA PHE A 120 6.35 -6.07 -4.75
C PHE A 120 4.82 -5.98 -4.67
N THR A 121 4.18 -7.13 -4.84
CA THR A 121 2.72 -7.28 -4.83
C THR A 121 2.27 -7.88 -3.51
N LEU A 122 1.72 -7.05 -2.62
CA LEU A 122 1.44 -7.42 -1.24
C LEU A 122 -0.04 -7.80 -1.08
N PHE A 123 -0.29 -8.94 -0.45
CA PHE A 123 -1.62 -9.41 -0.15
C PHE A 123 -1.67 -10.11 1.21
N GLY A 124 -2.83 -10.08 1.85
CA GLY A 124 -3.04 -10.79 3.12
C GLY A 124 -3.28 -12.27 2.90
N ASP A 125 -3.14 -13.06 3.97
CA ASP A 125 -3.52 -14.47 4.05
C ASP A 125 -4.93 -14.74 3.49
N GLY A 126 -5.92 -13.94 3.87
CA GLY A 126 -7.29 -14.09 3.34
C GLY A 126 -7.42 -13.84 1.83
N ALA A 127 -6.52 -13.07 1.24
CA ALA A 127 -6.46 -12.86 -0.21
C ALA A 127 -5.70 -13.99 -0.94
N GLY A 128 -5.00 -14.87 -0.22
CA GLY A 128 -4.29 -16.01 -0.79
C GLY A 128 -5.19 -17.03 -1.49
N ASN A 129 -6.47 -17.06 -1.11
CA ASN A 129 -7.46 -17.97 -1.70
C ASN A 129 -8.24 -17.36 -2.87
N GLN A 130 -7.88 -16.16 -3.34
CA GLN A 130 -8.51 -15.56 -4.52
C GLN A 130 -8.02 -16.25 -5.79
N GLY A 131 -8.95 -16.65 -6.67
CA GLY A 131 -8.63 -17.32 -7.93
C GLY A 131 -7.66 -16.51 -8.81
N GLN A 132 -7.78 -15.18 -8.77
CA GLN A 132 -6.91 -14.25 -9.48
C GLN A 132 -5.43 -14.42 -9.13
N LEU A 133 -5.10 -14.83 -7.89
CA LEU A 133 -3.71 -15.09 -7.50
C LEU A 133 -3.10 -16.23 -8.32
N PHE A 134 -3.84 -17.32 -8.47
CA PHE A 134 -3.38 -18.50 -9.20
C PHE A 134 -3.21 -18.18 -10.69
N GLU A 135 -4.12 -17.40 -11.27
CA GLU A 135 -3.96 -16.90 -12.64
C GLU A 135 -2.68 -16.04 -12.80
N CYS A 136 -2.42 -15.14 -11.85
CA CYS A 136 -1.25 -14.27 -11.87
C CYS A 136 0.07 -15.05 -11.81
N ILE A 137 0.13 -16.12 -11.00
CA ILE A 137 1.32 -16.96 -10.88
C ILE A 137 1.64 -17.65 -12.21
N PHE A 138 0.63 -18.08 -12.97
CA PHE A 138 0.84 -18.69 -14.29
C PHE A 138 1.24 -17.67 -15.37
N CYS A 139 0.71 -16.45 -15.33
CA CYS A 139 0.91 -15.46 -16.41
C CYS A 139 2.33 -14.88 -16.52
N LEU A 140 3.19 -15.04 -15.51
CA LEU A 140 4.56 -14.50 -15.51
C LEU A 140 5.64 -15.54 -15.83
N VAL A 141 5.27 -16.81 -16.00
CA VAL A 141 6.12 -17.88 -16.56
C VAL A 141 6.19 -17.74 -18.07
#